data_AF-A0A917LSQ3-F1
#
_entry.id   AF-A0A917LSQ3-F1
#
_cell.length_a   1.000
_cell.length_b   1.000
_cell.length_c   1.000
_cell.angle_alpha   90.00
_cell.angle_beta   90.00
_cell.angle_gamma   90.00
#
_symmetry.space_group_name_H-M   'P 1'
#
loop_
_entity.id
_entity.type
_entity.pdbx_description
1 polymer ?
#
loop_
_entity_poly.entity_id
_entity_poly.type
_entity_poly.pdbx_seq_one_letter_code
_entity_poly.pdbx_strand_id
1 'polypeptide(L)'
;MSLSAFSQTEIKNAVLDAETFLPLESASVYVQNTTIGTITNADGKFVLLVPQKSLKDTLVVSSIGFKSYKVPVDEFDSTFDVYLEPDVASLDEILLVADSRPKSGNDIVLRALERLPENLPDSAYIEKGFVRHKERNKKEFKWLVEGAITLYDSSYQTNTSETLKINVDEVRKSYDLRDVDSLLTYTAYLKDKSNNRDLKAKNLRRDTIRTSSLIKAIKWNDTRINGLETLFHGKLNLVRNSNNPKGLFNESMLDQHLFSLDTVLVDDGRKIYKIKISKGADYINLETKGIYNDGYNANGWIYIYWDTYAIKKIEYELVASSSAQKSRSKTLFGTQVNHKLIINYMEYQDKMYPNYIYYETPKLVNVGTNPVKNAKGEVEEANPEERYYYTVQEILFTEIILDKEKIKDALNGPWDADIFSSKPYNKAFWKNYNTLLESEEEEKMIQDLTKRSTLFKE
;
A
#
# COMPACT_ATOMS: atom_id res chain seq x y z
N MET A 1 -29.99 -6.29 11.30
CA MET A 1 -28.77 -6.90 11.86
C MET A 1 -28.48 -6.20 13.16
N SER A 2 -28.69 -6.87 14.29
CA SER A 2 -28.44 -6.33 15.63
C SER A 2 -26.93 -6.24 15.86
N LEU A 3 -26.38 -5.02 15.94
CA LEU A 3 -25.02 -4.81 16.44
C LEU A 3 -25.03 -5.11 17.95
N SER A 4 -24.59 -6.31 18.33
CA SER A 4 -24.09 -6.54 19.68
C SER A 4 -22.78 -5.77 19.82
N ALA A 5 -22.81 -4.62 20.49
CA ALA A 5 -21.60 -3.92 20.91
C ALA A 5 -20.93 -4.75 22.01
N PHE A 6 -19.99 -5.62 21.63
CA PHE A 6 -19.09 -6.23 22.60
C PHE A 6 -18.13 -5.16 23.10
N SER A 7 -17.97 -5.05 24.42
CA SER A 7 -16.92 -4.23 25.02
C SER A 7 -15.57 -4.65 24.43
N GLN A 8 -14.70 -3.67 24.13
CA GLN A 8 -13.35 -3.88 23.62
C GLN A 8 -12.37 -3.18 24.55
N THR A 9 -11.20 -3.78 24.75
CA THR A 9 -10.07 -3.15 25.44
C THR A 9 -9.17 -2.50 24.40
N GLU A 10 -8.86 -1.23 24.58
CA GLU A 10 -7.91 -0.48 23.75
C GLU A 10 -6.50 -0.66 24.30
N ILE A 11 -5.56 -1.08 23.44
CA ILE A 11 -4.13 -1.20 23.74
C ILE A 11 -3.39 -0.19 22.85
N LYS A 12 -2.55 0.67 23.45
CA LYS A 12 -1.82 1.69 22.70
C LYS A 12 -0.50 2.07 23.35
N ASN A 13 0.60 1.91 22.62
CA ASN A 13 1.94 2.28 23.05
C ASN A 13 2.83 2.52 21.82
N ALA A 14 4.09 2.91 22.05
CA ALA A 14 5.13 2.86 21.02
C ALA A 14 5.90 1.53 21.07
N VAL A 15 6.44 1.14 19.92
CA VAL A 15 7.41 0.06 19.77
C VAL A 15 8.73 0.66 19.30
N LEU A 16 9.77 0.46 20.08
CA LEU A 16 11.08 1.08 19.89
C LEU A 16 12.17 0.00 19.82
N ASP A 17 13.26 0.30 19.13
CA ASP A 17 14.49 -0.48 19.20
C ASP A 17 15.13 -0.29 20.59
N ALA A 18 15.41 -1.39 21.29
CA ALA A 18 16.01 -1.37 22.63
C ALA A 18 17.45 -0.83 22.65
N GLU A 19 18.19 -0.90 21.54
CA GLU A 19 19.58 -0.42 21.45
C GLU A 19 19.66 1.03 20.98
N THR A 20 18.90 1.38 19.93
CA THR A 20 18.98 2.71 19.30
C THR A 20 17.94 3.69 19.82
N PHE A 21 16.90 3.21 20.52
CA PHE A 21 15.74 3.99 20.95
C PHE A 21 14.95 4.64 19.81
N LEU A 22 15.19 4.21 18.56
CA LEU A 22 14.46 4.68 17.39
C LEU A 22 13.11 3.95 17.25
N PRO A 23 12.09 4.62 16.71
CA PRO A 23 10.79 3.99 16.46
C PRO A 23 10.90 2.87 15.42
N LEU A 24 10.22 1.76 15.70
CA LEU A 24 10.08 0.65 14.77
C LEU A 24 8.79 0.83 13.96
N GLU A 25 8.90 1.38 12.76
CA GLU A 25 7.80 1.49 11.80
C GLU A 25 7.41 0.10 11.25
N SER A 26 6.10 -0.12 11.02
CA SER A 26 5.56 -1.37 10.46
C SER A 26 5.85 -2.64 11.27
N ALA A 27 6.11 -2.52 12.58
CA ALA A 27 6.11 -3.66 13.49
C ALA A 27 4.69 -4.23 13.58
N SER A 28 4.58 -5.55 13.61
CA SER A 28 3.29 -6.24 13.71
C SER A 28 2.87 -6.33 15.17
N VAL A 29 1.62 -5.96 15.46
CA VAL A 29 1.02 -6.06 16.80
C VAL A 29 -0.30 -6.81 16.70
N TYR A 30 -0.37 -8.04 17.22
CA TYR A 30 -1.52 -8.91 16.99
C TYR A 30 -1.79 -9.87 18.14
N VAL A 31 -3.03 -10.37 18.21
CA VAL A 31 -3.42 -11.44 19.13
C VAL A 31 -3.21 -12.78 18.44
N GLN A 32 -2.35 -13.62 19.03
CA GLN A 32 -1.93 -14.90 18.47
C GLN A 32 -3.13 -15.80 18.10
N ASN A 33 -3.04 -16.51 16.96
CA ASN A 33 -4.08 -17.40 16.43
C ASN A 33 -5.42 -16.71 16.09
N THR A 34 -5.43 -15.39 15.95
CA THR A 34 -6.61 -14.63 15.52
C THR A 34 -6.26 -13.75 14.31
N THR A 35 -7.28 -13.10 13.75
CA THR A 35 -7.08 -12.05 12.73
C THR A 35 -6.96 -10.65 13.35
N ILE A 36 -7.02 -10.55 14.69
CA ILE A 36 -7.02 -9.27 15.41
C ILE A 36 -5.59 -8.76 15.47
N GLY A 37 -5.30 -7.72 14.70
CA GLY A 37 -3.99 -7.10 14.69
C GLY A 37 -4.00 -5.71 14.07
N THR A 38 -2.86 -5.04 14.22
CA THR A 38 -2.54 -3.73 13.69
C THR A 38 -1.04 -3.69 13.40
N ILE A 39 -0.56 -2.56 12.89
CA ILE A 39 0.86 -2.28 12.73
C ILE A 39 1.22 -0.96 13.40
N THR A 40 2.49 -0.76 13.68
CA THR A 40 3.00 0.55 14.11
C THR A 40 3.13 1.53 12.93
N ASN A 41 2.84 2.79 13.19
CA ASN A 41 3.02 3.89 12.24
C ASN A 41 4.50 4.33 12.15
N ALA A 42 4.77 5.42 11.41
CA ALA A 42 6.12 5.99 11.24
C ALA A 42 6.79 6.44 12.55
N ASP A 43 6.01 6.74 13.59
CA ASP A 43 6.50 7.10 14.93
C ASP A 43 6.61 5.89 15.87
N GLY A 44 6.45 4.67 15.35
CA GLY A 44 6.48 3.43 16.12
C GLY A 44 5.23 3.20 16.98
N LYS A 45 4.21 4.07 16.90
CA LYS A 45 3.00 4.00 17.72
C LYS A 45 1.96 3.08 17.11
N PHE A 46 1.18 2.40 17.94
CA PHE A 46 0.04 1.57 17.51
C PHE A 46 -1.18 1.77 18.40
N VAL A 47 -2.35 1.41 17.86
CA VAL A 47 -3.60 1.22 18.62
C VAL A 47 -4.23 -0.09 18.15
N LEU A 48 -4.61 -0.95 19.10
CA LEU A 48 -5.29 -2.22 18.86
C LEU A 48 -6.53 -2.34 19.75
N LEU A 49 -7.69 -2.59 19.13
CA LEU A 49 -8.91 -2.89 19.87
C LEU A 49 -9.10 -4.41 19.99
N VAL A 50 -9.06 -4.92 21.22
CA VAL A 50 -9.17 -6.36 21.51
C VAL A 50 -10.53 -6.68 22.14
N PRO A 51 -11.34 -7.58 21.55
CA PRO A 51 -12.58 -8.04 22.16
C PRO A 51 -12.35 -8.74 23.50
N GLN A 52 -13.30 -8.60 24.44
CA GLN A 52 -13.20 -9.21 25.78
C GLN A 52 -12.92 -10.73 25.77
N LYS A 53 -13.44 -11.44 24.76
CA LYS A 53 -13.22 -12.89 24.59
C LYS A 53 -11.75 -13.28 24.38
N SER A 54 -10.90 -12.33 23.99
CA SER A 54 -9.48 -12.55 23.67
C SER A 54 -8.53 -11.92 24.68
N LEU A 55 -9.02 -11.52 25.86
CA LEU A 55 -8.17 -10.95 26.91
C LEU A 55 -7.18 -11.94 27.52
N LYS A 56 -7.48 -13.23 27.47
CA LYS A 56 -6.59 -14.31 27.94
C LYS A 56 -5.67 -14.83 26.85
N ASP A 57 -5.84 -14.37 25.61
CA ASP A 57 -4.98 -14.73 24.50
C ASP A 57 -3.66 -13.95 24.57
N THR A 58 -2.65 -14.39 23.82
CA THR A 58 -1.32 -13.76 23.81
C THR A 58 -1.24 -12.61 22.82
N LEU A 59 -0.89 -11.43 23.30
CA LEU A 59 -0.43 -10.30 22.48
C LEU A 59 1.00 -10.57 22.03
N VAL A 60 1.24 -10.44 20.73
CA VAL A 60 2.57 -10.57 20.11
C VAL A 60 2.92 -9.24 19.44
N VAL A 61 4.10 -8.72 19.78
CA VAL A 61 4.73 -7.58 19.09
C VAL A 61 6.00 -8.09 18.43
N SER A 62 6.07 -8.01 17.10
CA SER A 62 7.18 -8.55 16.32
C SER A 62 7.64 -7.60 15.22
N SER A 63 8.95 -7.60 14.97
CA SER A 63 9.57 -6.90 13.85
C SER A 63 10.69 -7.76 13.28
N ILE A 64 10.84 -7.76 11.96
CA ILE A 64 11.86 -8.58 11.28
C ILE A 64 13.25 -8.09 11.72
N GLY A 65 14.07 -9.03 12.21
CA GLY A 65 15.40 -8.74 12.75
C GLY A 65 15.41 -8.43 14.26
N PHE A 66 14.29 -8.61 14.96
CA PHE A 66 14.16 -8.38 16.39
C PHE A 66 13.52 -9.57 17.11
N LYS A 67 13.84 -9.72 18.40
CA LYS A 67 13.17 -10.68 19.28
C LYS A 67 11.74 -10.20 19.51
N SER A 68 10.79 -11.12 19.38
CA SER A 68 9.37 -10.79 19.56
C SER A 68 9.01 -10.72 21.05
N TYR A 69 8.20 -9.73 21.40
CA TYR A 69 7.64 -9.56 22.72
C TYR A 69 6.28 -10.25 22.81
N LYS A 70 6.06 -11.05 23.86
CA LYS A 70 4.84 -11.86 24.04
C LYS A 70 4.34 -11.76 25.48
N VAL A 71 3.06 -11.44 25.64
CA VAL A 71 2.41 -11.32 26.95
C VAL A 71 0.91 -11.60 26.83
N PRO A 72 0.22 -12.19 27.83
CA PRO A 72 -1.24 -12.21 27.85
C PRO A 72 -1.82 -10.79 27.72
N VAL A 73 -2.90 -10.63 26.96
CA VAL A 73 -3.48 -9.29 26.70
C VAL A 73 -3.86 -8.58 28.00
N ASP A 74 -4.40 -9.28 28.98
CA ASP A 74 -4.80 -8.72 30.27
C ASP A 74 -3.64 -8.46 31.25
N GLU A 75 -2.43 -8.92 30.92
CA GLU A 75 -1.19 -8.66 31.65
C GLU A 75 -0.34 -7.57 30.99
N PHE A 76 -0.76 -7.04 29.83
CA PHE A 76 -0.03 -5.97 29.15
C PHE A 76 -0.08 -4.66 29.96
N ASP A 77 1.10 -4.18 30.36
CA ASP A 77 1.24 -2.92 31.08
C ASP A 77 1.29 -1.73 30.11
N SER A 78 0.15 -1.06 29.94
CA SER A 78 0.04 0.12 29.07
C SER A 78 0.83 1.35 29.56
N THR A 79 1.45 1.30 30.75
CA THR A 79 2.24 2.42 31.27
C THR A 79 3.65 2.51 30.65
N PHE A 80 4.12 1.46 29.98
CA PHE A 80 5.44 1.41 29.36
C PHE A 80 5.37 1.09 27.87
N ASP A 81 6.26 1.72 27.10
CA ASP A 81 6.46 1.36 25.69
C ASP A 81 7.16 0.01 25.56
N VAL A 82 6.97 -0.62 24.39
CA VAL A 82 7.57 -1.92 24.07
C VAL A 82 8.94 -1.70 23.44
N TYR A 83 9.97 -2.29 24.02
CA TYR A 83 11.33 -2.25 23.48
C TYR A 83 11.69 -3.63 22.91
N LEU A 84 12.00 -3.70 21.63
CA LEU A 84 12.45 -4.94 21.00
C LEU A 84 13.97 -4.96 20.88
N GLU A 85 14.58 -6.04 21.33
CA GLU A 85 16.02 -6.27 21.17
C GLU A 85 16.32 -6.77 19.75
N PRO A 86 17.36 -6.26 19.07
CA PRO A 86 17.83 -6.84 17.82
C PRO A 86 18.15 -8.33 17.97
N ASP A 87 17.76 -9.12 16.97
CA ASP A 87 18.01 -10.56 16.91
C ASP A 87 18.84 -10.89 15.67
N VAL A 88 20.13 -11.14 15.89
CA VAL A 88 21.06 -11.50 14.83
C VAL A 88 20.97 -13.00 14.61
N ALA A 89 20.34 -13.42 13.52
CA ALA A 89 20.48 -14.79 13.06
C ALA A 89 21.95 -15.02 12.64
N SER A 90 22.66 -15.92 13.32
CA SER A 90 23.95 -16.39 12.84
C SER A 90 23.77 -17.13 11.50
N LEU A 91 24.61 -16.79 10.51
CA LEU A 91 24.69 -17.49 9.22
C LEU A 91 25.38 -18.86 9.36
N ASP A 92 25.98 -19.15 10.50
CA ASP A 92 26.65 -20.42 10.77
C ASP A 92 25.73 -21.40 11.52
N GLU A 93 25.15 -22.32 10.76
CA GLU A 93 25.44 -23.74 10.94
C GLU A 93 24.99 -24.50 9.69
N ILE A 94 25.88 -25.33 9.16
CA ILE A 94 25.59 -26.33 8.14
C ILE A 94 24.60 -27.31 8.76
N LEU A 95 23.31 -26.98 8.72
CA LEU A 95 22.25 -27.94 8.96
C LEU A 95 22.35 -28.96 7.83
N LEU A 96 22.78 -30.17 8.17
CA LEU A 96 22.65 -31.38 7.37
C LEU A 96 21.16 -31.67 7.15
N VAL A 97 20.49 -30.83 6.35
CA VAL A 97 19.17 -31.11 5.82
C VAL A 97 19.38 -32.05 4.65
N ALA A 98 18.65 -33.17 4.62
CA ALA A 98 18.72 -34.16 3.55
C ALA A 98 18.32 -33.60 2.17
N ASP A 99 17.65 -32.45 2.14
CA ASP A 99 17.27 -31.74 0.92
C ASP A 99 18.30 -30.67 0.53
N SER A 100 18.73 -30.70 -0.74
CA SER A 100 19.57 -29.66 -1.32
C SER A 100 18.83 -28.32 -1.34
N ARG A 101 19.12 -27.45 -0.37
CA ARG A 101 18.54 -26.10 -0.34
C ARG A 101 19.07 -25.23 -1.49
N PRO A 102 18.24 -24.32 -2.04
CA PRO A 102 18.67 -23.32 -3.01
C PRO A 102 19.87 -22.52 -2.50
N LYS A 103 20.86 -22.28 -3.37
CA LYS A 103 22.11 -21.61 -2.98
C LYS A 103 22.16 -20.14 -3.44
N SER A 104 21.37 -19.75 -4.44
CA SER A 104 21.33 -18.39 -4.97
C SER A 104 20.02 -17.68 -4.58
N GLY A 105 20.05 -16.33 -4.58
CA GLY A 105 18.84 -15.54 -4.34
C GLY A 105 17.75 -15.81 -5.38
N ASN A 106 18.13 -15.97 -6.65
CA ASN A 106 17.20 -16.36 -7.73
C ASN A 106 16.50 -17.67 -7.41
N ASP A 107 17.24 -18.70 -7.03
CA ASP A 107 16.65 -20.02 -6.75
C ASP A 107 15.73 -19.99 -5.52
N ILE A 108 16.05 -19.17 -4.49
CA ILE A 108 15.19 -18.99 -3.31
C ILE A 108 13.86 -18.34 -3.72
N VAL A 109 13.90 -17.27 -4.53
CA VAL A 109 12.69 -16.57 -4.97
C VAL A 109 11.86 -17.42 -5.92
N LEU A 110 12.50 -18.12 -6.88
CA LEU A 110 11.82 -19.08 -7.75
C LEU A 110 11.13 -20.17 -6.93
N ARG A 111 11.82 -20.71 -5.91
CA ARG A 111 11.21 -21.69 -5.00
C ARG A 111 10.02 -21.12 -4.23
N ALA A 112 10.09 -19.86 -3.79
CA ALA A 112 8.95 -19.21 -3.15
C ALA A 112 7.76 -19.04 -4.09
N LEU A 113 8.00 -18.70 -5.36
CA LEU A 113 6.95 -18.62 -6.38
C LEU A 113 6.33 -19.99 -6.69
N GLU A 114 7.15 -21.04 -6.80
CA GLU A 114 6.69 -22.43 -6.95
C GLU A 114 5.79 -22.88 -5.80
N ARG A 115 6.00 -22.34 -4.59
CA ARG A 115 5.26 -22.68 -3.37
C ARG A 115 4.04 -21.81 -3.10
N LEU A 116 3.71 -20.87 -3.99
CA LEU A 116 2.53 -20.01 -3.81
C LEU A 116 1.20 -20.79 -3.75
N PRO A 117 0.97 -21.86 -4.54
CA PRO A 117 -0.24 -22.67 -4.40
C PRO A 117 -0.43 -23.26 -3.00
N GLU A 118 0.65 -23.63 -2.31
CA GLU A 118 0.61 -24.13 -0.92
C GLU A 118 0.47 -22.99 0.08
N ASN A 119 1.19 -21.88 -0.12
CA ASN A 119 1.33 -20.80 0.86
C ASN A 119 0.23 -19.73 0.77
N LEU A 120 -0.47 -19.59 -0.36
CA LEU A 120 -1.57 -18.64 -0.53
C LEU A 120 -2.95 -19.30 -0.43
N PRO A 121 -4.02 -18.52 -0.20
CA PRO A 121 -5.37 -19.04 -0.12
C PRO A 121 -5.79 -19.77 -1.40
N ASP A 122 -6.18 -21.03 -1.24
CA ASP A 122 -6.62 -21.94 -2.30
C ASP A 122 -8.15 -22.06 -2.38
N SER A 123 -8.86 -21.32 -1.52
CA SER A 123 -10.31 -21.26 -1.47
C SER A 123 -10.78 -19.84 -1.24
N ALA A 124 -12.08 -19.61 -1.47
CA ALA A 124 -12.65 -18.28 -1.42
C ALA A 124 -12.58 -17.68 -0.02
N TYR A 125 -12.23 -16.41 0.06
CA TYR A 125 -12.15 -15.67 1.31
C TYR A 125 -12.56 -14.22 1.12
N ILE A 126 -12.85 -13.57 2.24
CA ILE A 126 -13.05 -12.13 2.32
C ILE A 126 -12.06 -11.53 3.30
N GLU A 127 -11.50 -10.38 2.93
CA GLU A 127 -10.77 -9.52 3.85
C GLU A 127 -11.52 -8.22 4.05
N LYS A 128 -11.64 -7.77 5.30
CA LYS A 128 -12.05 -6.39 5.58
C LYS A 128 -10.84 -5.56 5.95
N GLY A 129 -10.83 -4.32 5.48
CA GLY A 129 -9.69 -3.44 5.70
C GLY A 129 -10.06 -1.97 5.76
N PHE A 130 -9.07 -1.19 6.16
CA PHE A 130 -9.10 0.26 6.15
C PHE A 130 -8.13 0.74 5.08
N VAL A 131 -8.54 1.71 4.26
CA VAL A 131 -7.66 2.41 3.32
C VAL A 131 -7.56 3.88 3.69
N ARG A 132 -6.32 4.41 3.68
CA ARG A 132 -6.02 5.84 3.73
C ARG A 132 -5.29 6.24 2.45
N HIS A 133 -5.91 7.11 1.67
CA HIS A 133 -5.34 7.72 0.47
C HIS A 133 -5.03 9.19 0.76
N LYS A 134 -3.76 9.56 0.62
CA LYS A 134 -3.23 10.90 0.84
C LYS A 134 -2.68 11.45 -0.46
N GLU A 135 -2.95 12.72 -0.73
CA GLU A 135 -2.25 13.48 -1.76
C GLU A 135 -1.58 14.71 -1.16
N ARG A 136 -0.31 14.90 -1.51
CA ARG A 136 0.50 16.03 -1.04
C ARG A 136 1.44 16.54 -2.13
N ASN A 137 1.86 17.78 -1.99
CA ASN A 137 3.07 18.26 -2.65
C ASN A 137 4.23 18.25 -1.63
N LYS A 138 5.38 18.89 -1.91
CA LYS A 138 6.50 18.89 -0.96
C LYS A 138 6.27 19.78 0.27
N LYS A 139 5.30 20.71 0.23
CA LYS A 139 5.03 21.65 1.32
C LYS A 139 3.89 21.22 2.22
N GLU A 140 2.83 20.71 1.62
CA GLU A 140 1.56 20.51 2.31
C GLU A 140 0.73 19.38 1.71
N PHE A 141 -0.15 18.87 2.56
CA PHE A 141 -1.19 17.94 2.18
C PHE A 141 -2.35 18.66 1.51
N LYS A 142 -2.90 18.01 0.51
CA LYS A 142 -3.88 18.59 -0.41
C LYS A 142 -5.19 17.83 -0.41
N TRP A 143 -5.16 16.53 -0.12
CA TRP A 143 -6.37 15.73 -0.08
C TRP A 143 -6.18 14.47 0.78
N LEU A 144 -7.20 14.14 1.56
CA LEU A 144 -7.29 12.92 2.36
C LEU A 144 -8.61 12.21 2.04
N VAL A 145 -8.53 10.92 1.76
CA VAL A 145 -9.68 10.03 1.58
C VAL A 145 -9.42 8.79 2.42
N GLU A 146 -10.40 8.42 3.24
CA GLU A 146 -10.33 7.24 4.09
C GLU A 146 -11.57 6.38 3.86
N GLY A 147 -11.37 5.07 3.78
CA GLY A 147 -12.45 4.13 3.48
C GLY A 147 -12.35 2.85 4.29
N ALA A 148 -13.51 2.27 4.60
CA ALA A 148 -13.60 0.85 4.94
C ALA A 148 -13.83 0.08 3.65
N ILE A 149 -13.10 -1.02 3.48
CA ILE A 149 -13.15 -1.84 2.27
C ILE A 149 -13.40 -3.30 2.60
N THR A 150 -14.07 -3.97 1.68
CA THR A 150 -14.24 -5.42 1.64
C THR A 150 -13.59 -5.92 0.36
N LEU A 151 -12.61 -6.82 0.47
CA LEU A 151 -11.99 -7.52 -0.63
C LEU A 151 -12.51 -8.96 -0.63
N TYR A 152 -12.91 -9.45 -1.80
CA TYR A 152 -13.20 -10.85 -2.04
C TYR A 152 -12.19 -11.39 -3.03
N ASP A 153 -11.70 -12.60 -2.78
CA ASP A 153 -10.93 -13.37 -3.75
C ASP A 153 -11.40 -14.83 -3.71
N SER A 154 -11.50 -15.46 -4.87
CA SER A 154 -11.92 -16.86 -4.97
C SER A 154 -10.81 -17.85 -4.68
N SER A 155 -9.57 -17.53 -5.06
CA SER A 155 -8.34 -18.31 -4.78
C SER A 155 -7.15 -17.71 -5.55
N TYR A 156 -5.94 -17.97 -5.09
CA TYR A 156 -4.72 -17.65 -5.84
C TYR A 156 -4.70 -18.23 -7.26
N GLN A 157 -5.19 -19.46 -7.45
CA GLN A 157 -5.11 -20.19 -8.73
C GLN A 157 -5.93 -19.53 -9.84
N THR A 158 -6.90 -18.69 -9.48
CA THR A 158 -7.76 -17.97 -10.42
C THR A 158 -7.21 -16.59 -10.77
N ASN A 159 -7.45 -16.15 -12.01
CA ASN A 159 -7.06 -14.83 -12.49
C ASN A 159 -7.89 -13.75 -11.78
N THR A 160 -7.21 -12.76 -11.19
CA THR A 160 -7.83 -11.68 -10.40
C THR A 160 -8.86 -10.88 -11.17
N SER A 161 -8.65 -10.64 -12.47
CA SER A 161 -9.57 -9.85 -13.30
C SER A 161 -10.97 -10.47 -13.45
N GLU A 162 -11.12 -11.75 -13.16
CA GLU A 162 -12.41 -12.46 -13.24
C GLU A 162 -13.05 -12.69 -11.87
N THR A 163 -12.25 -12.70 -10.81
CA THR A 163 -12.70 -13.24 -9.52
C THR A 163 -12.41 -12.35 -8.30
N LEU A 164 -11.39 -11.50 -8.33
CA LEU A 164 -11.10 -10.58 -7.23
C LEU A 164 -12.04 -9.38 -7.34
N LYS A 165 -12.81 -9.12 -6.28
CA LYS A 165 -13.73 -7.99 -6.20
C LYS A 165 -13.41 -7.12 -5.01
N ILE A 166 -13.63 -5.82 -5.15
CA ILE A 166 -13.42 -4.85 -4.08
C ILE A 166 -14.67 -4.00 -3.93
N ASN A 167 -15.10 -3.83 -2.69
CA ASN A 167 -16.16 -2.90 -2.33
C ASN A 167 -15.64 -1.88 -1.33
N VAL A 168 -15.98 -0.61 -1.55
CA VAL A 168 -15.81 0.44 -0.56
C VAL A 168 -17.08 0.49 0.28
N ASP A 169 -17.04 0.05 1.51
CA ASP A 169 -18.23 -0.04 2.37
C ASP A 169 -18.65 1.34 2.87
N GLU A 170 -17.69 2.11 3.38
CA GLU A 170 -17.87 3.44 3.93
C GLU A 170 -16.71 4.33 3.48
N VAL A 171 -16.95 5.63 3.26
CA VAL A 171 -15.89 6.57 2.89
C VAL A 171 -16.09 7.91 3.59
N ARG A 172 -14.99 8.54 3.98
CA ARG A 172 -14.93 9.93 4.44
C ARG A 172 -13.76 10.63 3.73
N LYS A 173 -13.93 11.91 3.41
CA LYS A 173 -12.92 12.67 2.69
C LYS A 173 -12.83 14.10 3.19
N SER A 174 -11.61 14.63 3.17
CA SER A 174 -11.38 16.06 3.32
C SER A 174 -11.87 16.81 2.08
N TYR A 175 -11.84 18.14 2.16
CA TYR A 175 -11.89 18.97 0.97
C TYR A 175 -10.66 18.66 0.09
N ASP A 176 -10.89 18.65 -1.21
CA ASP A 176 -9.83 18.52 -2.22
C ASP A 176 -9.26 19.92 -2.49
N LEU A 177 -8.07 20.18 -1.96
CA LEU A 177 -7.38 21.47 -2.04
C LEU A 177 -6.27 21.47 -3.11
N ARG A 178 -6.29 20.50 -4.02
CA ARG A 178 -5.27 20.38 -5.08
C ARG A 178 -5.38 21.53 -6.08
N ASP A 179 -4.25 22.12 -6.41
CA ASP A 179 -4.14 23.15 -7.45
C ASP A 179 -4.08 22.47 -8.82
N VAL A 180 -5.25 22.30 -9.44
CA VAL A 180 -5.37 21.54 -10.69
C VAL A 180 -4.99 22.40 -11.91
N ASP A 181 -3.82 22.11 -12.49
CA ASP A 181 -3.38 22.68 -13.75
C ASP A 181 -2.53 21.70 -14.58
N SER A 182 -3.14 20.62 -15.08
CA SER A 182 -2.44 19.62 -15.90
C SER A 182 -3.04 19.49 -17.30
N LEU A 183 -2.42 20.17 -18.27
CA LEU A 183 -2.73 19.95 -19.69
C LEU A 183 -2.37 18.54 -20.14
N LEU A 184 -1.38 17.90 -19.52
CA LEU A 184 -0.99 16.52 -19.83
C LEU A 184 -2.12 15.54 -19.48
N THR A 185 -2.67 15.65 -18.27
CA THR A 185 -3.79 14.79 -17.83
C THR A 185 -5.06 15.11 -18.62
N TYR A 186 -5.34 16.38 -18.88
CA TYR A 186 -6.48 16.78 -19.70
C TYR A 186 -6.38 16.29 -21.15
N THR A 187 -5.18 16.31 -21.73
CA THR A 187 -4.94 15.71 -23.06
C THR A 187 -5.24 14.22 -23.04
N ALA A 188 -4.74 13.48 -22.04
CA ALA A 188 -5.00 12.04 -21.91
C ALA A 188 -6.51 11.76 -21.79
N TYR A 189 -7.23 12.56 -21.00
CA TYR A 189 -8.68 12.49 -20.89
C TYR A 189 -9.39 12.71 -22.23
N LEU A 190 -9.00 13.73 -23.00
CA LEU A 190 -9.59 13.98 -24.31
C LEU A 190 -9.31 12.85 -25.31
N LYS A 191 -8.10 12.26 -25.29
CA LYS A 191 -7.79 11.08 -26.13
C LYS A 191 -8.71 9.91 -25.84
N ASP A 192 -8.95 9.65 -24.54
CA ASP A 192 -9.85 8.59 -24.09
C ASP A 192 -11.29 8.83 -24.55
N LYS A 193 -11.78 10.09 -24.50
CA LYS A 193 -13.17 10.42 -24.88
C LYS A 193 -13.43 10.63 -26.36
N SER A 194 -12.41 11.01 -27.15
CA SER A 194 -12.59 11.41 -28.56
C SER A 194 -11.95 10.46 -29.57
N ASN A 195 -11.33 9.36 -29.12
CA ASN A 195 -10.52 8.44 -29.95
C ASN A 195 -9.39 9.11 -30.78
N ASN A 196 -9.17 10.42 -30.63
CA ASN A 196 -8.10 11.15 -31.31
C ASN A 196 -6.76 10.87 -30.62
N ARG A 197 -6.03 9.87 -31.12
CA ARG A 197 -4.75 9.43 -30.53
C ARG A 197 -3.60 10.42 -30.77
N ASP A 198 -3.71 11.28 -31.77
CA ASP A 198 -2.62 12.19 -32.19
C ASP A 198 -2.59 13.52 -31.44
N LEU A 199 -3.64 13.84 -30.66
CA LEU A 199 -3.69 15.05 -29.83
C LEU A 199 -2.47 15.14 -28.90
N LYS A 200 -1.81 16.29 -28.82
CA LYS A 200 -0.70 16.52 -27.86
C LYS A 200 -1.04 17.70 -26.97
N ALA A 201 -0.47 17.74 -25.77
CA ALA A 201 -0.70 18.85 -24.84
C ALA A 201 -0.33 20.21 -25.45
N LYS A 202 0.70 20.26 -26.31
CA LYS A 202 1.08 21.46 -27.06
C LYS A 202 0.02 21.95 -28.06
N ASN A 203 -0.97 21.13 -28.42
CA ASN A 203 -2.07 21.53 -29.28
C ASN A 203 -3.21 22.22 -28.51
N LEU A 204 -3.18 22.17 -27.18
CA LEU A 204 -4.20 22.75 -26.32
C LEU A 204 -3.76 24.14 -25.85
N ARG A 205 -4.69 25.10 -25.83
CA ARG A 205 -4.43 26.42 -25.24
C ARG A 205 -5.13 26.54 -23.88
N ARG A 206 -4.33 26.74 -22.82
CA ARG A 206 -4.82 26.70 -21.43
C ARG A 206 -5.89 27.75 -21.13
N ASP A 207 -5.76 28.93 -21.69
CA ASP A 207 -6.69 30.08 -21.60
C ASP A 207 -8.09 29.74 -22.13
N THR A 208 -8.21 28.80 -23.06
CA THR A 208 -9.49 28.35 -23.63
C THR A 208 -10.19 27.27 -22.80
N ILE A 209 -9.54 26.72 -21.77
CA ILE A 209 -10.02 25.57 -21.01
C ILE A 209 -10.48 26.02 -19.62
N ARG A 210 -11.74 25.73 -19.28
CA ARG A 210 -12.26 25.98 -17.93
C ARG A 210 -11.59 25.05 -16.93
N THR A 211 -11.22 25.57 -15.75
CA THR A 211 -10.64 24.78 -14.65
C THR A 211 -11.51 23.58 -14.26
N SER A 212 -12.84 23.72 -14.31
CA SER A 212 -13.77 22.61 -14.06
C SER A 212 -13.61 21.42 -15.03
N SER A 213 -13.12 21.65 -16.24
CA SER A 213 -12.81 20.59 -17.21
C SER A 213 -11.52 19.86 -16.85
N LEU A 214 -10.53 20.58 -16.33
CA LEU A 214 -9.29 19.98 -15.82
C LEU A 214 -9.56 19.15 -14.56
N ILE A 215 -10.38 19.65 -13.64
CA ILE A 215 -10.81 18.90 -12.44
C ILE A 215 -11.49 17.58 -12.84
N LYS A 216 -12.38 17.60 -13.85
CA LYS A 216 -13.00 16.37 -14.37
C LYS A 216 -11.96 15.37 -14.88
N ALA A 217 -10.93 15.84 -15.59
CA ALA A 217 -9.88 14.99 -16.11
C ALA A 217 -8.97 14.43 -15.00
N ILE A 218 -8.67 15.22 -13.96
CA ILE A 218 -7.94 14.72 -12.77
C ILE A 218 -8.75 13.62 -12.09
N LYS A 219 -10.03 13.85 -11.77
CA LYS A 219 -10.88 12.82 -11.14
C LYS A 219 -10.99 11.54 -11.97
N TRP A 220 -11.11 11.65 -13.29
CA TRP A 220 -11.05 10.51 -14.20
C TRP A 220 -9.70 9.77 -14.13
N ASN A 221 -8.59 10.49 -14.00
CA ASN A 221 -7.28 9.85 -13.89
C ASN A 221 -7.03 9.26 -12.49
N ASP A 222 -7.59 9.85 -11.43
CA ASP A 222 -7.52 9.36 -10.05
C ASP A 222 -8.09 7.94 -9.97
N THR A 223 -9.34 7.77 -10.41
CA THR A 223 -10.03 6.46 -10.46
C THR A 223 -9.25 5.43 -11.28
N ARG A 224 -8.68 5.85 -12.42
CA ARG A 224 -7.98 4.95 -13.35
C ARG A 224 -6.59 4.51 -12.89
N ILE A 225 -5.86 5.33 -12.16
CA ILE A 225 -4.43 5.10 -11.86
C ILE A 225 -4.19 4.83 -10.38
N ASN A 226 -4.99 5.46 -9.52
CA ASN A 226 -4.90 5.32 -8.08
C ASN A 226 -6.14 4.62 -7.49
N GLY A 227 -7.06 4.10 -8.32
CA GLY A 227 -8.18 3.28 -7.82
C GLY A 227 -7.71 1.91 -7.34
N LEU A 228 -8.45 1.32 -6.40
CA LEU A 228 -8.11 0.04 -5.79
C LEU A 228 -8.00 -1.09 -6.83
N GLU A 229 -8.90 -1.15 -7.79
CA GLU A 229 -8.85 -2.11 -8.92
C GLU A 229 -7.49 -2.13 -9.62
N THR A 230 -6.91 -0.95 -9.86
CA THR A 230 -5.62 -0.83 -10.55
C THR A 230 -4.47 -1.37 -9.69
N LEU A 231 -4.54 -1.18 -8.38
CA LEU A 231 -3.55 -1.71 -7.45
C LEU A 231 -3.65 -3.24 -7.38
N PHE A 232 -4.85 -3.80 -7.17
CA PHE A 232 -5.03 -5.24 -6.92
C PHE A 232 -4.99 -6.11 -8.17
N HIS A 233 -5.51 -5.66 -9.31
CA HIS A 233 -5.44 -6.39 -10.59
C HIS A 233 -4.19 -6.06 -11.41
N GLY A 234 -3.48 -4.99 -11.03
CA GLY A 234 -2.31 -4.50 -11.77
C GLY A 234 -1.04 -5.31 -11.54
N LYS A 235 -0.02 -4.99 -12.34
CA LYS A 235 1.30 -5.64 -12.29
C LYS A 235 2.06 -5.45 -10.97
N LEU A 236 1.69 -4.41 -10.20
CA LEU A 236 2.31 -4.09 -8.91
C LEU A 236 1.79 -4.94 -7.75
N ASN A 237 0.72 -5.72 -7.92
CA ASN A 237 0.36 -6.75 -6.95
C ASN A 237 1.22 -8.01 -7.18
N LEU A 238 2.51 -7.88 -6.85
CA LEU A 238 3.62 -8.73 -7.33
C LEU A 238 3.36 -10.22 -7.14
N VAL A 239 2.97 -10.63 -5.93
CA VAL A 239 2.82 -12.05 -5.57
C VAL A 239 1.48 -12.58 -6.04
N ARG A 240 0.39 -11.85 -5.77
CA ARG A 240 -0.96 -12.31 -6.10
C ARG A 240 -1.16 -12.49 -7.60
N ASN A 241 -0.53 -11.64 -8.42
CA ASN A 241 -0.62 -11.69 -9.88
C ASN A 241 0.60 -12.37 -10.53
N SER A 242 1.39 -13.16 -9.79
CA SER A 242 2.53 -13.92 -10.33
C SER A 242 2.13 -14.99 -11.36
N ASN A 243 0.92 -15.56 -11.22
CA ASN A 243 0.37 -16.50 -12.19
C ASN A 243 -0.18 -15.83 -13.47
N ASN A 244 -0.20 -14.49 -13.52
CA ASN A 244 -0.57 -13.75 -14.71
C ASN A 244 0.68 -13.57 -15.60
N PRO A 245 0.64 -13.97 -16.89
CA PRO A 245 1.76 -13.79 -17.81
C PRO A 245 2.23 -12.34 -17.97
N LYS A 246 1.40 -11.35 -17.59
CA LYS A 246 1.76 -9.93 -17.62
C LYS A 246 2.24 -9.39 -16.26
N GLY A 247 2.22 -10.19 -15.20
CA GLY A 247 2.72 -9.83 -13.88
C GLY A 247 4.23 -9.58 -13.88
N LEU A 248 4.74 -8.81 -12.91
CA LEU A 248 6.19 -8.56 -12.81
C LEU A 248 6.96 -9.77 -12.27
N PHE A 249 6.32 -10.60 -11.45
CA PHE A 249 6.88 -11.86 -10.93
C PHE A 249 6.29 -13.07 -11.67
N ASN A 250 6.18 -12.96 -13.00
CA ASN A 250 5.78 -14.06 -13.86
C ASN A 250 6.97 -15.04 -14.12
N GLU A 251 6.78 -16.01 -15.00
CA GLU A 251 7.81 -16.99 -15.41
C GLU A 251 9.09 -16.36 -15.99
N SER A 252 9.00 -15.19 -16.61
CA SER A 252 10.10 -14.45 -17.23
C SER A 252 10.67 -13.35 -16.33
N MET A 253 10.34 -13.34 -15.03
CA MET A 253 10.72 -12.24 -14.14
C MET A 253 12.24 -11.97 -14.08
N LEU A 254 13.07 -12.98 -14.32
CA LEU A 254 14.54 -12.89 -14.25
C LEU A 254 15.15 -12.08 -15.38
N ASP A 255 14.42 -11.83 -16.46
CA ASP A 255 14.85 -10.89 -17.50
C ASP A 255 14.92 -9.47 -16.95
N GLN A 256 14.01 -9.12 -16.05
CA GLN A 256 13.82 -7.79 -15.47
C GLN A 256 14.36 -7.64 -14.04
N HIS A 257 14.62 -8.75 -13.34
CA HIS A 257 15.01 -8.77 -11.93
C HIS A 257 16.22 -9.68 -11.69
N LEU A 258 17.08 -9.26 -10.77
CA LEU A 258 18.13 -10.10 -10.19
C LEU A 258 17.95 -10.16 -8.68
N PHE A 259 18.03 -11.37 -8.13
CA PHE A 259 17.88 -11.64 -6.71
C PHE A 259 19.16 -12.19 -6.10
N SER A 260 19.62 -11.58 -5.02
CA SER A 260 20.80 -12.02 -4.27
C SER A 260 20.48 -12.12 -2.79
N LEU A 261 20.94 -13.19 -2.13
CA LEU A 261 20.84 -13.29 -0.67
C LEU A 261 21.63 -12.14 -0.03
N ASP A 262 20.95 -11.33 0.77
CA ASP A 262 21.56 -10.23 1.54
C ASP A 262 22.03 -10.79 2.89
N THR A 263 21.08 -11.31 3.68
CA THR A 263 21.35 -11.96 4.96
C THR A 263 20.19 -12.88 5.35
N VAL A 264 20.32 -13.53 6.52
CA VAL A 264 19.23 -14.25 7.19
C VAL A 264 18.92 -13.46 8.47
N LEU A 265 17.63 -13.30 8.77
CA LEU A 265 17.13 -12.63 9.96
C LEU A 265 16.21 -13.58 10.73
N VAL A 266 15.65 -13.08 11.83
CA VAL A 266 14.58 -13.74 12.59
C VAL A 266 13.30 -12.92 12.49
N ASP A 267 12.16 -13.58 12.42
CA ASP A 267 10.82 -13.00 12.56
C ASP A 267 9.98 -13.94 13.43
N ASP A 268 9.56 -13.48 14.61
CA ASP A 268 8.87 -14.29 15.62
C ASP A 268 9.54 -15.65 15.92
N GLY A 269 10.86 -15.65 16.08
CA GLY A 269 11.66 -16.85 16.35
C GLY A 269 11.89 -17.75 15.13
N ARG A 270 11.35 -17.41 13.95
CA ARG A 270 11.54 -18.15 12.70
C ARG A 270 12.62 -17.51 11.84
N LYS A 271 13.49 -18.34 11.25
CA LYS A 271 14.50 -17.85 10.29
C LYS A 271 13.81 -17.33 9.04
N ILE A 272 14.28 -16.19 8.54
CA ILE A 272 13.76 -15.56 7.33
C ILE A 272 14.91 -15.10 6.43
N TYR A 273 14.86 -15.45 5.15
CA TYR A 273 15.78 -14.93 4.15
C TYR A 273 15.44 -13.47 3.88
N LYS A 274 16.44 -12.58 3.91
CA LYS A 274 16.36 -11.25 3.32
C LYS A 274 17.06 -11.31 1.97
N ILE A 275 16.29 -11.22 0.89
CA ILE A 275 16.80 -11.30 -0.48
C ILE A 275 16.72 -9.90 -1.11
N LYS A 276 17.85 -9.40 -1.60
CA LYS A 276 17.92 -8.13 -2.32
C LYS A 276 17.31 -8.27 -3.71
N ILE A 277 16.46 -7.32 -4.09
CA ILE A 277 15.94 -7.16 -5.44
C ILE A 277 16.76 -6.07 -6.14
N SER A 278 17.23 -6.37 -7.34
CA SER A 278 18.00 -5.47 -8.18
C SER A 278 17.63 -5.62 -9.67
N LYS A 279 18.18 -4.75 -10.52
CA LYS A 279 17.88 -4.74 -11.96
C LYS A 279 18.29 -6.05 -12.64
N GLY A 280 17.44 -6.51 -13.56
CA GLY A 280 17.80 -7.53 -14.56
C GLY A 280 18.53 -6.93 -15.77
N ALA A 281 18.53 -7.69 -16.87
CA ALA A 281 19.06 -7.25 -18.15
C ALA A 281 18.13 -6.24 -18.84
N ASP A 282 16.83 -6.46 -18.70
CA ASP A 282 15.78 -5.67 -19.33
C ASP A 282 15.18 -4.66 -18.37
N TYR A 283 14.66 -3.57 -18.94
CA TYR A 283 13.87 -2.61 -18.19
C TYR A 283 12.44 -3.13 -17.93
N ILE A 284 11.89 -2.68 -16.82
CA ILE A 284 10.50 -2.95 -16.45
C ILE A 284 9.57 -1.95 -17.15
N ASN A 285 8.50 -2.51 -17.73
CA ASN A 285 7.40 -1.77 -18.34
C ASN A 285 6.07 -2.13 -17.67
N LEU A 286 5.42 -1.13 -17.07
CA LEU A 286 4.13 -1.31 -16.42
C LEU A 286 2.94 -1.36 -17.41
N GLU A 287 3.16 -0.96 -18.66
CA GLU A 287 2.21 -1.06 -19.78
C GLU A 287 0.83 -0.46 -19.50
N THR A 288 0.77 0.61 -18.71
CA THR A 288 -0.52 1.21 -18.35
C THR A 288 -1.10 1.95 -19.56
N LYS A 289 -2.31 1.58 -19.98
CA LYS A 289 -2.95 2.12 -21.18
C LYS A 289 -2.94 3.65 -21.21
N GLY A 290 -2.32 4.23 -22.23
CA GLY A 290 -2.27 5.68 -22.43
C GLY A 290 -1.30 6.41 -21.49
N ILE A 291 -0.42 5.70 -20.80
CA ILE A 291 0.64 6.26 -19.96
C ILE A 291 1.98 5.71 -20.45
N TYR A 292 2.98 6.59 -20.55
CA TYR A 292 4.37 6.17 -20.71
C TYR A 292 4.94 5.83 -19.33
N ASN A 293 5.19 4.56 -19.08
CA ASN A 293 5.73 4.01 -17.84
C ASN A 293 6.62 2.78 -18.11
N ASP A 294 7.57 2.99 -19.01
CA ASP A 294 8.61 2.05 -19.42
C ASP A 294 9.99 2.58 -19.00
N GLY A 295 10.99 1.70 -18.90
CA GLY A 295 12.37 2.08 -18.62
C GLY A 295 12.73 2.15 -17.14
N TYR A 296 12.13 1.31 -16.29
CA TYR A 296 12.43 1.23 -14.87
C TYR A 296 13.40 0.10 -14.53
N ASN A 297 14.13 0.27 -13.44
CA ASN A 297 14.82 -0.82 -12.74
C ASN A 297 14.19 -1.04 -11.38
N ALA A 298 14.09 -2.30 -10.96
CA ALA A 298 13.69 -2.65 -9.61
C ALA A 298 14.82 -2.43 -8.60
N ASN A 299 14.44 -2.02 -7.39
CA ASN A 299 15.27 -1.99 -6.19
C ASN A 299 14.41 -2.38 -5.00
N GLY A 300 14.95 -3.13 -4.05
CA GLY A 300 14.20 -3.44 -2.82
C GLY A 300 14.65 -4.72 -2.17
N TRP A 301 13.75 -5.35 -1.41
CA TRP A 301 13.97 -6.60 -0.70
C TRP A 301 12.72 -7.46 -0.67
N ILE A 302 12.89 -8.77 -0.69
CA ILE A 302 11.85 -9.76 -0.42
C ILE A 302 12.27 -10.62 0.77
N TYR A 303 11.33 -10.85 1.67
CA TYR A 303 11.52 -11.57 2.92
C TYR A 303 10.75 -12.88 2.85
N ILE A 304 11.47 -14.00 2.95
CA ILE A 304 10.94 -15.34 2.66
C ILE A 304 11.26 -16.26 3.83
N TYR A 305 10.24 -16.86 4.45
CA TYR A 305 10.47 -17.79 5.55
C TYR A 305 11.35 -18.97 5.12
N TRP A 306 12.33 -19.29 5.95
CA TRP A 306 13.35 -20.28 5.64
C TRP A 306 12.79 -21.70 5.51
N ASP A 307 11.76 -22.03 6.28
CA ASP A 307 11.17 -23.36 6.40
C ASP A 307 10.19 -23.69 5.25
N THR A 308 9.33 -22.75 4.91
CA THR A 308 8.14 -22.92 4.06
C THR A 308 8.26 -22.24 2.70
N TYR A 309 9.26 -21.36 2.53
CA TYR A 309 9.37 -20.43 1.41
C TYR A 309 8.16 -19.49 1.26
N ALA A 310 7.36 -19.32 2.31
CA ALA A 310 6.27 -18.36 2.34
C ALA A 310 6.82 -16.92 2.32
N ILE A 311 6.25 -16.07 1.49
CA ILE A 311 6.63 -14.66 1.38
C ILE A 311 5.97 -13.88 2.52
N LYS A 312 6.78 -13.28 3.39
CA LYS A 312 6.33 -12.49 4.55
C LYS A 312 6.20 -11.01 4.22
N LYS A 313 7.17 -10.45 3.49
CA LYS A 313 7.23 -9.03 3.19
C LYS A 313 7.91 -8.79 1.85
N ILE A 314 7.45 -7.78 1.13
CA ILE A 314 8.15 -7.23 -0.03
C ILE A 314 8.26 -5.73 0.14
N GLU A 315 9.46 -5.20 -0.07
CA GLU A 315 9.76 -3.79 -0.27
C GLU A 315 10.25 -3.64 -1.70
N TYR A 316 9.57 -2.83 -2.51
CA TYR A 316 9.80 -2.77 -3.95
C TYR A 316 9.69 -1.35 -4.48
N GLU A 317 10.73 -0.91 -5.18
CA GLU A 317 10.82 0.39 -5.81
C GLU A 317 11.07 0.25 -7.31
N LEU A 318 10.41 1.09 -8.09
CA LEU A 318 10.73 1.28 -9.51
C LEU A 318 11.43 2.62 -9.72
N VAL A 319 12.71 2.53 -10.07
CA VAL A 319 13.59 3.68 -10.30
C VAL A 319 13.75 3.91 -11.80
N ALA A 320 13.42 5.12 -12.24
CA ALA A 320 13.58 5.57 -13.62
C ALA A 320 15.03 5.39 -14.10
N SER A 321 15.22 4.59 -15.14
CA SER A 321 16.53 4.05 -15.49
C SER A 321 16.92 4.26 -16.95
N SER A 322 16.01 4.12 -17.91
CA SER A 322 16.25 4.48 -19.30
C SER A 322 16.40 6.00 -19.45
N SER A 323 17.16 6.46 -20.45
CA SER A 323 17.40 7.91 -20.67
C SER A 323 16.09 8.69 -20.83
N ALA A 324 15.12 8.14 -21.57
CA ALA A 324 13.81 8.75 -21.76
C ALA A 324 13.02 8.82 -20.46
N GLN A 325 13.00 7.74 -19.67
CA GLN A 325 12.27 7.69 -18.40
C GLN A 325 12.90 8.59 -17.34
N LYS A 326 14.24 8.62 -17.24
CA LYS A 326 14.98 9.53 -16.34
C LYS A 326 14.64 10.99 -16.59
N SER A 327 14.65 11.40 -17.86
CA SER A 327 14.30 12.75 -18.28
C SER A 327 12.85 13.07 -17.91
N ARG A 328 11.92 12.19 -18.29
CA ARG A 328 10.49 12.35 -18.00
C ARG A 328 10.21 12.45 -16.50
N SER A 329 10.75 11.54 -15.70
CA SER A 329 10.55 11.53 -14.25
C SER A 329 11.09 12.79 -13.58
N LYS A 330 12.30 13.23 -13.96
CA LYS A 330 12.86 14.49 -13.44
C LYS A 330 11.97 15.69 -13.78
N THR A 331 11.56 15.82 -15.04
CA THR A 331 10.82 16.99 -15.54
C THR A 331 9.37 17.04 -15.07
N LEU A 332 8.71 15.89 -14.97
CA LEU A 332 7.28 15.83 -14.65
C LEU A 332 6.98 15.58 -13.18
N PHE A 333 7.89 14.91 -12.46
CA PHE A 333 7.66 14.46 -11.09
C PHE A 333 8.70 14.96 -10.09
N GLY A 334 9.85 15.46 -10.55
CA GLY A 334 10.91 15.93 -9.65
C GLY A 334 11.58 14.83 -8.83
N THR A 335 11.39 13.56 -9.20
CA THR A 335 11.96 12.36 -8.57
C THR A 335 12.45 11.39 -9.66
N GLN A 336 13.24 10.40 -9.26
CA GLN A 336 13.56 9.22 -10.09
C GLN A 336 12.86 7.96 -9.57
N VAL A 337 12.41 7.95 -8.31
CA VAL A 337 11.62 6.84 -7.75
C VAL A 337 10.16 7.12 -8.06
N ASN A 338 9.58 6.33 -8.96
CA ASN A 338 8.22 6.54 -9.43
C ASN A 338 7.20 5.63 -8.73
N HIS A 339 7.64 4.48 -8.22
CA HIS A 339 6.76 3.58 -7.48
C HIS A 339 7.54 3.10 -6.28
N LYS A 340 6.94 3.20 -5.09
CA LYS A 340 7.42 2.58 -3.87
C LYS A 340 6.27 1.78 -3.28
N LEU A 341 6.51 0.49 -3.05
CA LEU A 341 5.51 -0.47 -2.65
C LEU A 341 6.04 -1.29 -1.47
N ILE A 342 5.25 -1.42 -0.42
CA ILE A 342 5.50 -2.37 0.66
C ILE A 342 4.27 -3.25 0.77
N ILE A 343 4.45 -4.56 0.78
CA ILE A 343 3.37 -5.52 1.05
C ILE A 343 3.83 -6.42 2.19
N ASN A 344 3.12 -6.39 3.32
CA ASN A 344 3.29 -7.31 4.43
C ASN A 344 2.20 -8.37 4.37
N TYR A 345 2.58 -9.61 4.66
CA TYR A 345 1.66 -10.73 4.79
C TYR A 345 1.58 -11.21 6.24
N MET A 346 0.41 -11.71 6.62
CA MET A 346 0.20 -12.41 7.87
C MET A 346 -0.16 -13.86 7.61
N GLU A 347 0.27 -14.74 8.50
CA GLU A 347 -0.11 -16.14 8.47
C GLU A 347 -1.42 -16.33 9.26
N TYR A 348 -2.39 -17.01 8.65
CA TYR A 348 -3.63 -17.40 9.31
C TYR A 348 -4.08 -18.76 8.76
N GLN A 349 -4.24 -19.75 9.63
CA GLN A 349 -4.58 -21.13 9.24
C GLN A 349 -3.65 -21.67 8.12
N ASP A 350 -2.33 -21.56 8.35
CA ASP A 350 -1.25 -22.04 7.46
C ASP A 350 -1.21 -21.39 6.07
N LYS A 351 -1.95 -20.30 5.84
CA LYS A 351 -1.95 -19.52 4.59
C LYS A 351 -1.52 -18.07 4.85
N MET A 352 -0.86 -17.48 3.86
CA MET A 352 -0.40 -16.10 3.88
C MET A 352 -1.43 -15.16 3.22
N TYR A 353 -1.89 -14.18 3.99
CA TYR A 353 -2.85 -13.17 3.57
C TYR A 353 -2.19 -11.78 3.57
N PRO A 354 -2.47 -10.89 2.61
CA PRO A 354 -1.98 -9.52 2.69
C PRO A 354 -2.54 -8.84 3.94
N ASN A 355 -1.65 -8.32 4.80
CA ASN A 355 -2.03 -7.62 6.02
C ASN A 355 -1.95 -6.11 5.84
N TYR A 356 -0.86 -5.63 5.24
CA TYR A 356 -0.64 -4.21 5.03
C TYR A 356 -0.02 -3.94 3.66
N ILE A 357 -0.52 -2.91 2.98
CA ILE A 357 0.00 -2.44 1.70
C ILE A 357 0.25 -0.95 1.80
N TYR A 358 1.49 -0.53 1.54
CA TYR A 358 1.87 0.86 1.31
C TYR A 358 2.19 1.04 -0.17
N TYR A 359 1.60 2.02 -0.84
CA TYR A 359 1.93 2.35 -2.22
C TYR A 359 2.05 3.86 -2.42
N GLU A 360 3.22 4.30 -2.88
CA GLU A 360 3.52 5.69 -3.20
C GLU A 360 3.89 5.85 -4.69
N THR A 361 3.31 6.86 -5.34
CA THR A 361 3.57 7.19 -6.75
C THR A 361 3.41 8.70 -6.99
N PRO A 362 4.24 9.33 -7.86
CA PRO A 362 4.06 10.72 -8.23
C PRO A 362 2.89 10.89 -9.20
N LYS A 363 2.40 12.13 -9.31
CA LYS A 363 1.17 12.46 -10.03
C LYS A 363 1.23 13.76 -10.82
N LEU A 364 0.54 13.78 -11.96
CA LEU A 364 0.43 14.94 -12.85
C LEU A 364 -0.78 15.82 -12.50
N VAL A 365 -0.72 16.53 -11.37
CA VAL A 365 -1.79 17.43 -10.91
C VAL A 365 -1.57 18.87 -11.37
N ASN A 366 -0.38 19.43 -11.10
CA ASN A 366 -0.01 20.81 -11.41
C ASN A 366 1.26 20.86 -12.28
N VAL A 367 1.13 20.50 -13.56
CA VAL A 367 2.26 20.42 -14.50
C VAL A 367 2.12 21.37 -15.69
N GLY A 368 1.32 22.42 -15.51
CA GLY A 368 1.15 23.52 -16.45
C GLY A 368 2.45 24.28 -16.70
N THR A 369 2.56 24.88 -17.88
CA THR A 369 3.75 25.62 -18.33
C THR A 369 3.68 27.12 -18.04
N ASN A 370 2.60 27.60 -17.43
CA ASN A 370 2.41 29.03 -17.22
C ASN A 370 2.97 29.48 -15.86
N PRO A 371 3.55 30.69 -15.79
CA PRO A 371 3.83 31.31 -14.50
C PRO A 371 2.52 31.47 -13.71
N VAL A 372 2.57 31.14 -12.42
CA VAL A 372 1.45 31.38 -11.51
C VAL A 372 1.23 32.90 -11.47
N LYS A 373 -0.01 33.36 -11.54
CA LYS A 373 -0.32 34.79 -11.38
C LYS A 373 -1.08 34.99 -10.08
N ASN A 374 -0.61 35.91 -9.23
CA ASN A 374 -1.31 36.22 -7.99
C ASN A 374 -2.64 36.96 -8.26
N ALA A 375 -3.42 37.21 -7.21
CA ALA A 375 -4.71 37.92 -7.31
C ALA A 375 -4.60 39.35 -7.89
N LYS A 376 -3.38 39.90 -8.00
CA LYS A 376 -3.06 41.21 -8.60
C LYS A 376 -2.55 41.10 -10.04
N GLY A 377 -2.46 39.89 -10.60
CA GLY A 377 -2.02 39.64 -11.97
C GLY A 377 -0.49 39.60 -12.17
N GLU A 378 0.28 39.66 -11.09
CA GLU A 378 1.75 39.58 -11.13
C GLU A 378 2.20 38.14 -11.28
N VAL A 379 3.26 37.92 -12.05
CA VAL A 379 3.87 36.60 -12.23
C VAL A 379 4.61 36.21 -10.95
N GLU A 380 4.09 35.21 -10.25
CA GLU A 380 4.80 34.47 -9.22
C GLU A 380 5.70 33.41 -9.87
N GLU A 381 6.94 33.33 -9.41
CA GLU A 381 7.80 32.19 -9.75
C GLU A 381 7.14 30.91 -9.24
N ALA A 382 6.89 29.97 -10.15
CA ALA A 382 6.29 28.69 -9.80
C ALA A 382 7.19 27.98 -8.79
N ASN A 383 6.72 27.84 -7.54
CA ASN A 383 7.50 27.19 -6.51
C ASN A 383 7.67 25.70 -6.86
N PRO A 384 8.90 25.20 -7.10
CA PRO A 384 9.12 23.81 -7.49
C PRO A 384 8.61 22.80 -6.45
N GLU A 385 8.47 23.21 -5.19
CA GLU A 385 7.96 22.38 -4.09
C GLU A 385 6.44 22.18 -4.16
N GLU A 386 5.71 23.11 -4.77
CA GLU A 386 4.24 23.03 -4.91
C GLU A 386 3.80 22.36 -6.20
N ARG A 387 4.72 22.22 -7.16
CA ARG A 387 4.48 21.66 -8.48
C ARG A 387 4.28 20.15 -8.48
N TYR A 388 5.10 19.43 -7.73
CA TYR A 388 5.16 17.97 -7.78
C TYR A 388 4.28 17.35 -6.71
N TYR A 389 3.33 16.52 -7.16
CA TYR A 389 2.39 15.84 -6.29
C TYR A 389 2.75 14.37 -6.16
N TYR A 390 2.48 13.82 -4.97
CA TYR A 390 2.60 12.42 -4.64
C TYR A 390 1.28 11.92 -4.09
N THR A 391 0.97 10.69 -4.43
CA THR A 391 -0.13 9.93 -3.85
C THR A 391 0.47 8.83 -3.01
N VAL A 392 -0.02 8.68 -1.78
CA VAL A 392 0.27 7.57 -0.88
C VAL A 392 -1.04 6.86 -0.57
N GLN A 393 -1.08 5.54 -0.75
CA GLN A 393 -2.18 4.68 -0.34
C GLN A 393 -1.67 3.66 0.66
N GLU A 394 -2.35 3.59 1.80
CA GLU A 394 -2.09 2.64 2.86
C GLU A 394 -3.34 1.82 3.10
N ILE A 395 -3.21 0.50 3.06
CA ILE A 395 -4.31 -0.44 3.26
C ILE A 395 -3.91 -1.36 4.40
N LEU A 396 -4.76 -1.46 5.42
CA LEU A 396 -4.61 -2.38 6.55
C LEU A 396 -5.81 -3.33 6.57
N PHE A 397 -5.58 -4.63 6.42
CA PHE A 397 -6.61 -5.66 6.58
C PHE A 397 -6.66 -6.12 8.03
N THR A 398 -7.88 -6.22 8.58
CA THR A 398 -8.13 -6.43 10.02
C THR A 398 -9.04 -7.62 10.31
N GLU A 399 -9.67 -8.21 9.29
CA GLU A 399 -10.55 -9.38 9.43
C GLU A 399 -10.41 -10.28 8.21
N ILE A 400 -10.25 -11.60 8.43
CA ILE A 400 -10.31 -12.63 7.38
C ILE A 400 -11.54 -13.49 7.64
N ILE A 401 -12.39 -13.66 6.63
CA ILE A 401 -13.64 -14.44 6.70
C ILE A 401 -13.54 -15.61 5.71
N LEU A 402 -13.56 -16.83 6.27
CA LEU A 402 -13.53 -18.10 5.53
C LEU A 402 -14.88 -18.85 5.55
N ASP A 403 -15.87 -18.31 6.26
CA ASP A 403 -17.20 -18.90 6.37
C ASP A 403 -17.95 -18.80 5.03
N LYS A 404 -18.31 -19.95 4.47
CA LYS A 404 -18.91 -20.04 3.13
C LYS A 404 -20.24 -19.32 3.00
N GLU A 405 -21.09 -19.34 4.03
CA GLU A 405 -22.39 -18.66 3.98
C GLU A 405 -22.20 -17.15 4.06
N LYS A 406 -21.31 -16.66 4.93
CA LYS A 406 -20.96 -15.22 4.97
C LYS A 406 -20.37 -14.73 3.66
N ILE A 407 -19.51 -15.53 3.03
CA ILE A 407 -18.92 -15.19 1.72
C ILE A 407 -20.02 -15.11 0.65
N LYS A 408 -20.91 -16.11 0.62
CA LYS A 408 -22.04 -16.14 -0.32
C LYS A 408 -22.97 -14.95 -0.13
N ASP A 409 -23.27 -14.58 1.12
CA ASP A 409 -24.10 -13.43 1.45
C ASP A 409 -23.45 -12.12 1.01
N ALA A 410 -22.16 -11.95 1.26
CA ALA A 410 -21.42 -10.76 0.83
C ALA A 410 -21.38 -10.62 -0.70
N LEU A 411 -21.25 -11.74 -1.43
CA LEU A 411 -21.24 -11.75 -2.89
C LEU A 411 -22.57 -11.28 -3.52
N ASN A 412 -23.69 -11.36 -2.80
CA ASN A 412 -24.98 -10.84 -3.25
C ASN A 412 -25.10 -9.31 -3.12
N GLY A 413 -24.16 -8.67 -2.43
CA GLY A 413 -24.10 -7.23 -2.25
C GLY A 413 -23.54 -6.47 -3.48
N PRO A 414 -23.62 -5.13 -3.47
CA PRO A 414 -22.96 -4.31 -4.48
C PRO A 414 -21.44 -4.41 -4.35
N TRP A 415 -20.75 -4.30 -5.48
CA TRP A 415 -19.29 -4.24 -5.57
C TRP A 415 -18.89 -2.98 -6.32
N ASP A 416 -18.47 -1.97 -5.56
CA ASP A 416 -17.97 -0.69 -6.09
C ASP A 416 -16.65 -0.33 -5.41
N ALA A 417 -15.57 -0.41 -6.18
CA ALA A 417 -14.21 -0.15 -5.73
C ALA A 417 -13.83 1.34 -5.74
N ASP A 418 -14.74 2.25 -6.13
CA ASP A 418 -14.43 3.68 -6.23
C ASP A 418 -14.35 4.36 -4.85
N ILE A 419 -13.13 4.43 -4.31
CA ILE A 419 -12.81 5.17 -3.08
C ILE A 419 -13.02 6.68 -3.21
N PHE A 420 -13.09 7.23 -4.43
CA PHE A 420 -13.25 8.67 -4.65
C PHE A 420 -14.72 9.10 -4.75
N SER A 421 -15.63 8.12 -4.83
CA SER A 421 -17.07 8.33 -4.82
C SER A 421 -17.54 9.10 -3.58
N SER A 422 -18.71 9.73 -3.66
CA SER A 422 -19.32 10.42 -2.52
C SER A 422 -20.35 9.51 -1.88
N LYS A 423 -20.16 9.16 -0.61
CA LYS A 423 -21.16 8.45 0.20
C LYS A 423 -21.56 9.28 1.43
N PRO A 424 -22.79 9.11 1.97
CA PRO A 424 -23.20 9.78 3.20
C PRO A 424 -22.28 9.41 4.37
N TYR A 425 -21.95 10.39 5.23
CA TYR A 425 -21.06 10.14 6.37
C TYR A 425 -21.76 9.37 7.49
N ASN A 426 -21.26 8.18 7.82
CA ASN A 426 -21.77 7.33 8.89
C ASN A 426 -20.97 7.47 10.19
N LYS A 427 -21.33 8.44 11.05
CA LYS A 427 -20.61 8.70 12.32
C LYS A 427 -20.56 7.48 13.25
N ALA A 428 -21.64 6.70 13.33
CA ALA A 428 -21.73 5.57 14.24
C ALA A 428 -20.79 4.43 13.84
N PHE A 429 -20.64 4.19 12.53
CA PHE A 429 -19.67 3.25 11.98
C PHE A 429 -18.24 3.66 12.33
N TRP A 430 -17.85 4.88 11.94
CA TRP A 430 -16.47 5.38 12.12
C TRP A 430 -16.02 5.48 13.58
N LYS A 431 -16.95 5.54 14.54
CA LYS A 431 -16.62 5.52 15.96
C LYS A 431 -16.11 4.15 16.45
N ASN A 432 -16.48 3.07 15.76
CA ASN A 432 -16.21 1.69 16.21
C ASN A 432 -15.41 0.87 15.18
N TYR A 433 -14.95 1.50 14.10
CA TYR A 433 -14.18 0.83 13.06
C TYR A 433 -12.69 0.98 13.34
N ASN A 434 -11.95 -0.12 13.21
CA ASN A 434 -10.50 -0.10 13.36
C ASN A 434 -9.88 0.65 12.18
N THR A 435 -9.17 1.74 12.48
CA THR A 435 -8.42 2.53 11.50
C THR A 435 -6.93 2.41 11.77
N LEU A 436 -6.12 2.69 10.75
CA LEU A 436 -4.68 2.84 10.94
C LEU A 436 -4.40 4.06 11.82
N LEU A 437 -3.56 3.90 12.84
CA LEU A 437 -3.16 5.02 13.69
C LEU A 437 -2.38 6.05 12.85
N GLU A 438 -2.79 7.31 12.94
CA GLU A 438 -2.08 8.44 12.35
C GLU A 438 -0.69 8.63 12.95
N SER A 439 0.31 8.92 12.13
CA SER A 439 1.56 9.53 12.60
C SER A 439 1.34 10.98 13.04
N GLU A 440 2.28 11.56 13.76
CA GLU A 440 2.23 12.97 14.19
C GLU A 440 2.13 13.92 12.98
N GLU A 441 2.80 13.60 11.87
CA GLU A 441 2.67 14.35 10.61
C GLU A 441 1.25 14.24 10.03
N GLU A 442 0.64 13.06 10.11
CA GLU A 442 -0.73 12.83 9.63
C GLU A 442 -1.80 13.48 10.52
N GLU A 443 -1.63 13.45 11.83
CA GLU A 443 -2.52 14.16 12.76
C GLU A 443 -2.49 15.67 12.45
N LYS A 444 -1.29 16.23 12.27
CA LYS A 444 -1.13 17.63 11.87
C LYS A 444 -1.80 17.90 10.52
N MET A 445 -1.63 17.02 9.53
CA MET A 445 -2.33 17.09 8.25
C MET A 445 -3.85 17.17 8.44
N ILE A 446 -4.44 16.26 9.21
CA ILE A 446 -5.88 16.20 9.42
C ILE A 446 -6.37 17.50 10.08
N GLN A 447 -5.64 18.01 11.07
CA GLN A 447 -5.94 19.27 11.72
C GLN A 447 -5.88 20.45 10.73
N ASP A 448 -4.85 20.52 9.88
CA ASP A 448 -4.69 21.59 8.90
C ASP A 448 -5.80 21.56 7.83
N LEU A 449 -6.15 20.37 7.32
CA LEU A 449 -7.27 20.19 6.40
C LEU A 449 -8.61 20.58 7.05
N THR A 450 -8.79 20.25 8.33
CA THR A 450 -10.01 20.59 9.08
C THR A 450 -10.12 22.10 9.30
N LYS A 451 -9.04 22.78 9.70
CA LYS A 451 -9.02 24.26 9.84
C LYS A 451 -9.29 24.98 8.52
N ARG A 452 -8.74 24.48 7.41
CA ARG A 452 -9.01 25.06 6.09
C ARG A 452 -10.47 24.87 5.70
N SER A 453 -11.05 23.72 6.00
CA SER A 453 -12.47 23.45 5.69
C SER A 453 -13.44 24.45 6.33
N THR A 454 -13.16 24.91 7.55
CA THR A 454 -14.01 25.90 8.23
C THR A 454 -13.94 27.27 7.58
N LEU A 455 -12.84 27.61 6.90
CA LEU A 455 -12.67 28.88 6.18
C LEU A 455 -13.44 28.91 4.84
N PHE A 456 -13.85 27.77 4.29
CA PHE A 456 -14.62 27.68 3.04
C PHE A 456 -16.13 27.54 3.27
N LYS A 457 -16.60 27.57 4.52
CA LYS A 457 -18.02 27.55 4.89
C LYS A 457 -18.63 28.94 5.09
N GLU A 458 -17.81 29.99 5.02
CA GLU A 458 -18.20 31.40 4.88
C GLU A 458 -18.01 31.84 3.42
#